data_AF-A0A0F8X748-F1
#
_entry.id   AF-A0A0F8X748-F1
#
_cell.length_a   1.000
_cell.length_b   1.000
_cell.length_c   1.000
_cell.angle_alpha   90.00
_cell.angle_beta   90.00
_cell.angle_gamma   90.00
#
_symmetry.space_group_name_H-M   'P 1'
#
loop_
_entity.id
_entity.type
_entity.pdbx_description
1 polymer ?
#
loop_
_entity_poly.entity_id
_entity_poly.type
_entity_poly.pdbx_seq_one_letter_code
_entity_poly.pdbx_strand_id
1 'polypeptide(L)'
;QITAVNTTMAAAVLHAKENHGPGAHSAGRFETQTASLERSVRIVEAAKRIRGGAKGTWGSTDTVYARRIELGFEGKTADGKIVNAPAFPFLIPAAQDQYPLLSKRIRSALR
;
A
#
# COMPACT_ATOMS: atom_id res chain seq x y z
N GLN A 1 10.68 -8.33 -18.27
CA GLN A 1 9.68 -8.85 -17.30
C GLN A 1 9.95 -8.39 -15.87
N ILE A 2 11.10 -8.71 -15.25
CA ILE A 2 11.44 -8.27 -13.88
C ILE A 2 11.27 -6.75 -13.70
N THR A 3 11.86 -5.96 -14.61
CA THR A 3 11.73 -4.49 -14.61
C THR A 3 10.26 -4.05 -14.60
N ALA A 4 9.42 -4.64 -15.46
CA ALA A 4 8.00 -4.30 -15.53
C ALA A 4 7.22 -4.63 -14.26
N VAL A 5 7.55 -5.75 -13.59
CA VAL A 5 6.97 -6.10 -12.29
C VAL A 5 7.40 -5.09 -11.23
N ASN A 6 8.69 -4.76 -11.15
CA ASN A 6 9.20 -3.74 -10.23
C ASN A 6 8.57 -2.36 -10.47
N THR A 7 8.46 -1.93 -11.73
CA THR A 7 7.79 -0.67 -12.08
C THR A 7 6.32 -0.67 -11.66
N THR A 8 5.62 -1.79 -11.84
CA THR A 8 4.21 -1.88 -11.45
C THR A 8 4.04 -1.84 -9.94
N MET A 9 4.89 -2.55 -9.20
CA MET A 9 4.88 -2.48 -7.73
C MET A 9 5.25 -1.09 -7.24
N ALA A 10 6.24 -0.43 -7.83
CA ALA A 10 6.63 0.93 -7.46
C ALA A 10 5.49 1.93 -7.71
N ALA A 11 4.78 1.80 -8.83
CA ALA A 11 3.61 2.63 -9.12
C ALA A 11 2.46 2.37 -8.14
N ALA A 12 2.23 1.11 -7.77
CA ALA A 12 1.20 0.78 -6.77
C ALA A 12 1.57 1.29 -5.37
N VAL A 13 2.85 1.21 -4.99
CA VAL A 13 3.36 1.83 -3.75
C VAL A 13 3.13 3.34 -3.76
N LEU A 14 3.46 4.03 -4.85
CA LEU A 14 3.27 5.47 -4.97
C LEU A 14 1.78 5.83 -4.87
N HIS A 15 0.94 5.16 -5.66
CA HIS A 15 -0.51 5.35 -5.63
C HIS A 15 -1.07 5.13 -4.22
N ALA A 16 -0.66 4.07 -3.52
CA ALA A 16 -1.10 3.78 -2.16
C ALA A 16 -0.68 4.86 -1.14
N LYS A 17 0.51 5.47 -1.32
CA LYS A 17 0.99 6.58 -0.47
C LYS A 17 0.22 7.87 -0.70
N GLU A 18 -0.22 8.11 -1.92
CA GLU A 18 -0.94 9.33 -2.28
C GLU A 18 -2.44 9.24 -1.94
N ASN A 19 -2.97 8.03 -1.67
CA ASN A 19 -4.40 7.77 -1.59
C ASN A 19 -4.86 7.00 -0.33
N HIS A 20 -4.20 7.13 0.83
CA HIS A 20 -4.65 6.49 2.08
C HIS A 20 -5.66 7.29 2.93
N GLY A 21 -6.28 8.29 2.31
CA GLY A 21 -7.52 8.91 2.76
C GLY A 21 -7.36 10.12 3.69
N PRO A 22 -8.42 10.93 3.83
CA PRO A 22 -8.41 12.10 4.72
C PRO A 22 -8.08 11.69 6.16
N GLY A 23 -7.25 12.51 6.81
CA GLY A 23 -6.87 12.32 8.21
C GLY A 23 -5.76 11.30 8.47
N ALA A 24 -5.25 10.60 7.46
CA ALA A 24 -4.14 9.65 7.62
C ALA A 24 -2.80 10.32 8.02
N HIS A 25 -2.61 11.59 7.63
CA HIS A 25 -1.42 12.40 7.97
C HIS A 25 -1.67 13.46 9.03
N SER A 26 -2.92 13.69 9.44
CA SER A 26 -3.24 14.58 10.55
C SER A 26 -3.33 13.76 11.85
N ALA A 27 -3.26 14.42 13.00
CA ALA A 27 -3.38 13.79 14.32
C ALA A 27 -4.76 13.11 14.58
N GLY A 28 -5.60 12.93 13.55
CA GLY A 28 -7.02 12.69 13.70
C GLY A 28 -7.50 11.26 13.45
N ARG A 29 -6.82 10.45 12.62
CA ARG A 29 -7.41 9.14 12.25
C ARG A 29 -7.02 8.01 13.17
N PHE A 30 -5.73 7.87 13.43
CA PHE A 30 -5.14 6.96 14.40
C PHE A 30 -3.83 7.64 14.82
N GLU A 31 -3.55 7.84 16.11
CA GLU A 31 -2.33 8.56 16.48
C GLU A 31 -1.07 7.73 16.12
N THR A 32 -0.43 8.08 15.00
CA THR A 32 1.01 7.90 14.80
C THR A 32 1.56 9.08 14.00
N GLN A 33 2.84 9.39 14.23
CA GLN A 33 3.56 10.54 13.69
C GLN A 33 3.51 10.61 12.16
N THR A 34 3.47 11.83 11.63
CA THR A 34 3.61 12.16 10.21
C THR A 34 4.65 11.27 9.50
N ALA A 35 4.26 10.71 8.36
CA ALA A 35 5.01 9.80 7.49
C ALA A 35 5.28 8.36 7.99
N SER A 36 4.78 7.90 9.14
CA SER A 36 4.91 6.48 9.56
C SER A 36 4.29 5.51 8.54
N LEU A 37 3.07 5.81 8.09
CA LEU A 37 2.31 5.05 7.11
C LEU A 37 2.96 5.08 5.72
N GLU A 38 3.38 6.26 5.27
CA GLU A 38 4.09 6.38 3.99
C GLU A 38 5.39 5.57 4.01
N ARG A 39 6.10 5.52 5.14
CA ARG A 39 7.30 4.69 5.29
C ARG A 39 6.98 3.20 5.34
N SER A 40 5.81 2.82 5.85
CA SER A 40 5.40 1.43 5.95
C SER A 40 5.05 0.83 4.59
N VAL A 41 4.48 1.63 3.68
CA VAL A 41 4.11 1.20 2.33
C VAL A 41 5.33 1.18 1.41
N ARG A 42 5.77 -0.02 1.01
CA ARG A 42 6.98 -0.21 0.21
C ARG A 42 6.99 -1.54 -0.54
N ILE A 43 7.97 -1.69 -1.42
CA ILE A 43 8.35 -3.00 -1.95
C ILE A 43 9.01 -3.79 -0.79
N VAL A 44 8.41 -4.91 -0.42
CA VAL A 44 8.88 -5.82 0.63
C VAL A 44 9.93 -6.76 0.06
N GLU A 45 9.70 -7.26 -1.16
CA GLU A 45 10.62 -8.11 -1.88
C GLU A 45 10.65 -7.67 -3.36
N ALA A 46 11.84 -7.30 -3.84
CA ALA A 46 12.02 -6.96 -5.25
C ALA A 46 11.66 -8.15 -6.15
N ALA A 47 11.24 -7.86 -7.38
CA ALA A 47 10.86 -8.91 -8.30
C ALA A 47 12.04 -9.81 -8.66
N LYS A 48 11.84 -11.11 -8.49
CA LYS A 48 12.78 -12.16 -8.89
C LYS A 48 12.15 -13.08 -9.93
N ARG A 49 13.00 -13.70 -10.76
CA ARG A 49 12.55 -14.73 -11.70
C ARG A 49 12.02 -15.93 -10.94
N ILE A 50 10.90 -16.48 -11.41
CA ILE A 50 10.33 -17.74 -10.93
C ILE A 50 10.03 -18.62 -12.15
N ARG A 51 9.69 -19.90 -11.91
CA ARG A 51 9.19 -20.77 -12.98
C ARG A 51 7.93 -20.14 -13.57
N GLY A 52 7.94 -19.86 -14.87
CA GLY A 52 6.82 -19.27 -15.59
C GLY A 52 6.67 -17.74 -15.49
N GLY A 53 7.61 -17.01 -14.89
CA GLY A 53 7.55 -15.54 -14.90
C GLY A 53 8.44 -14.84 -13.87
N ALA A 54 7.89 -13.80 -13.25
CA ALA A 54 8.53 -13.04 -12.18
C ALA A 54 7.55 -12.75 -11.05
N LYS A 55 8.05 -12.72 -9.82
CA LYS A 55 7.28 -12.43 -8.60
C LYS A 55 8.03 -11.44 -7.74
N GLY A 56 7.33 -10.45 -7.22
CA GLY A 56 7.78 -9.59 -6.12
C GLY A 56 6.64 -9.39 -5.13
N THR A 57 6.95 -8.72 -4.01
CA THR A 57 6.00 -8.46 -2.93
C THR A 57 6.06 -6.99 -2.55
N TRP A 58 4.91 -6.34 -2.39
CA TRP A 58 4.81 -4.97 -1.90
C TRP A 58 3.59 -4.84 -0.97
N GLY A 59 3.56 -3.78 -0.15
CA GLY A 59 2.47 -3.51 0.77
C GLY A 59 2.93 -2.72 1.98
N SER A 60 2.10 -2.66 3.03
CA SER A 60 2.51 -2.08 4.31
C SER A 60 3.29 -3.08 5.16
N THR A 61 4.45 -2.68 5.70
CA THR A 61 5.18 -3.47 6.72
C THR A 61 4.79 -3.12 8.15
N ASP A 62 4.08 -2.01 8.38
CA ASP A 62 3.41 -1.73 9.65
C ASP A 62 2.02 -2.36 9.58
N THR A 63 1.85 -3.45 10.31
CA THR A 63 0.64 -4.27 10.22
C THR A 63 -0.48 -3.74 11.08
N VAL A 64 -0.22 -2.99 12.16
CA VAL A 64 -1.29 -2.54 13.07
C VAL A 64 -1.91 -1.26 12.54
N TYR A 65 -1.09 -0.26 12.20
CA TYR A 65 -1.58 1.03 11.75
C TYR A 65 -2.29 0.94 10.39
N ALA A 66 -1.63 0.33 9.41
CA ALA A 66 -2.21 0.16 8.08
C ALA A 66 -3.48 -0.70 8.11
N ARG A 67 -3.54 -1.75 8.94
CA ARG A 67 -4.74 -2.59 9.08
C ARG A 67 -5.94 -1.80 9.61
N ARG A 68 -5.73 -0.91 10.58
CA ARG A 68 -6.81 -0.05 11.11
C ARG A 68 -7.36 0.90 10.04
N ILE A 69 -6.52 1.38 9.13
CA ILE A 69 -6.98 2.18 8.00
C ILE A 69 -7.71 1.31 6.98
N GLU A 70 -7.11 0.21 6.54
CA GLU A 70 -7.66 -0.71 5.54
C GLU A 70 -9.03 -1.27 5.94
N LEU A 71 -9.20 -1.66 7.20
CA LEU A 71 -10.39 -2.37 7.69
C LEU A 71 -11.32 -1.48 8.54
N GLY A 72 -10.88 -0.27 8.87
CA GLY A 72 -11.54 0.56 9.88
C GLY A 72 -11.21 0.09 11.29
N PHE A 73 -11.71 0.83 12.26
CA PHE A 73 -11.52 0.53 13.68
C PHE A 73 -12.65 1.12 14.50
N GLU A 74 -13.27 0.27 15.31
CA GLU A 74 -14.19 0.67 16.35
C GLU A 74 -13.65 0.15 17.68
N GLY A 75 -13.36 1.06 18.62
CA GLY A 75 -12.85 0.65 19.91
C GLY A 75 -12.24 1.78 20.73
N LYS A 76 -11.80 1.41 21.94
CA LYS A 76 -11.16 2.31 22.87
C LYS A 76 -9.65 2.36 22.59
N THR A 77 -9.08 3.55 22.46
CA THR A 77 -7.63 3.78 22.35
C THR A 77 -6.94 3.67 23.71
N ALA A 78 -5.61 3.71 23.73
CA ALA A 78 -4.83 3.54 24.96
C ALA A 78 -5.07 4.66 26.00
N ASP A 79 -5.36 5.87 25.53
CA ASP A 79 -5.79 7.06 26.29
C ASP A 79 -7.27 7.03 26.69
N GLY A 80 -8.00 5.99 26.28
CA GLY A 80 -9.38 5.76 26.69
C GLY A 80 -10.46 6.42 25.82
N LYS A 81 -10.08 7.07 24.72
CA LYS A 81 -11.02 7.65 23.75
C LYS A 81 -11.69 6.56 22.93
N ILE A 82 -13.01 6.68 22.74
CA ILE A 82 -13.75 5.81 21.81
C ILE A 82 -13.54 6.36 20.40
N VAL A 83 -12.99 5.54 19.52
CA VAL A 83 -12.82 5.82 18.10
C VAL A 83 -13.77 4.94 17.32
N ASN A 84 -14.55 5.56 16.44
CA ASN A 84 -15.30 4.88 15.39
C ASN A 84 -14.82 5.47 14.05
N ALA A 85 -13.94 4.73 13.38
CA ALA A 85 -13.33 5.13 12.13
C ALA A 85 -13.70 4.11 11.04
N PRO A 86 -14.34 4.55 9.94
CA PRO A 86 -14.68 3.65 8.85
C PRO A 86 -13.42 3.16 8.12
N ALA A 87 -13.56 2.02 7.45
CA ALA A 87 -12.55 1.48 6.56
C ALA A 87 -12.22 2.45 5.43
N PHE A 88 -10.95 2.49 5.04
CA PHE A 88 -10.46 3.21 3.87
C PHE A 88 -9.38 2.37 3.21
N PRO A 89 -9.77 1.42 2.34
CA PRO A 89 -8.82 0.59 1.63
C PRO A 89 -7.94 1.44 0.71
N PHE A 90 -6.63 1.20 0.70
CA PHE A 90 -5.70 1.99 -0.14
C PHE A 90 -4.66 1.10 -0.86
N LEU A 91 -4.37 -0.09 -0.34
CA LEU A 91 -3.52 -1.09 -0.99
C LEU A 91 -4.26 -1.80 -2.14
N ILE A 92 -5.51 -2.23 -1.92
CA ILE A 92 -6.30 -2.92 -2.95
C ILE A 92 -6.62 -1.98 -4.12
N PRO A 93 -7.12 -0.74 -3.90
CA PRO A 93 -7.36 0.19 -5.01
C PRO A 93 -6.10 0.50 -5.81
N ALA A 94 -4.96 0.68 -5.15
CA ALA A 94 -3.69 0.89 -5.84
C ALA A 94 -3.28 -0.31 -6.71
N ALA A 95 -3.52 -1.54 -6.26
CA ALA A 95 -3.30 -2.73 -7.08
C ALA A 95 -4.26 -2.76 -8.28
N GLN A 96 -5.55 -2.50 -8.07
CA GLN A 96 -6.58 -2.51 -9.12
C GLN A 96 -6.30 -1.49 -10.21
N ASP A 97 -5.78 -0.31 -9.86
CA ASP A 97 -5.43 0.73 -10.81
C ASP A 97 -4.14 0.38 -11.61
N GLN A 98 -3.12 -0.15 -10.92
CA GLN A 98 -1.80 -0.30 -11.52
C GLN A 98 -1.55 -1.64 -12.22
N TYR A 99 -2.22 -2.72 -11.80
CA TYR A 99 -1.97 -4.07 -12.34
C TYR A 99 -2.45 -4.27 -13.79
N PRO A 100 -3.57 -3.69 -14.25
CA PRO A 100 -3.96 -3.76 -15.66
C PRO A 100 -2.89 -3.23 -16.62
N LEU A 101 -2.04 -2.30 -16.16
CA LEU A 101 -0.96 -1.71 -16.93
C LEU A 101 0.28 -2.62 -17.05
N LEU A 102 0.35 -3.73 -16.29
CA LEU A 102 1.50 -4.62 -16.25
C LEU A 102 1.83 -5.21 -17.63
N SER A 103 0.82 -5.67 -18.37
CA SER A 103 1.04 -6.22 -19.71
C SER A 103 1.67 -5.22 -20.67
N LYS A 104 1.23 -3.94 -20.60
CA LYS A 104 1.83 -2.85 -21.39
C LYS A 104 3.29 -2.62 -20.99
N ARG A 105 3.58 -2.59 -19.68
CA ARG A 105 4.94 -2.42 -19.15
C ARG A 105 5.85 -3.60 -19.53
N ILE A 106 5.34 -4.84 -19.52
CA ILE A 106 6.10 -6.02 -19.96
C ILE A 106 6.50 -5.89 -21.43
N ARG A 107 5.56 -5.54 -22.31
CA ARG A 107 5.85 -5.32 -23.74
C ARG A 107 6.88 -4.22 -23.95
N SER A 108 6.77 -3.12 -23.20
CA SER A 108 7.73 -2.01 -23.28
C SER A 108 9.13 -2.39 -22.81
N ALA A 109 9.26 -3.26 -21.81
CA ALA A 109 10.55 -3.68 -21.27
C ALA A 109 11.23 -4.82 -22.08
N LEU A 110 10.61 -5.27 -23.17
CA LEU A 110 11.14 -6.27 -24.09
C LEU A 110 11.57 -5.67 -25.44
N ARG A 111 11.27 -4.38 -25.66
CA ARG A 111 11.82 -3.60 -26.76
C ARG A 111 13.16 -3.02 -26.33
#